data_AF-A0A832EUM1-F1
#
_entry.id   AF-A0A832EUM1-F1
#
_cell.length_a   1.000
_cell.length_b   1.000
_cell.length_c   1.000
_cell.angle_alpha   90.00
_cell.angle_beta   90.00
_cell.angle_gamma   90.00
#
_symmetry.space_group_name_H-M   'P 1'
#
loop_
_entity.id
_entity.type
_entity.pdbx_description
1 polymer ?
#
loop_
_entity_poly.entity_id
_entity_poly.type
_entity_poly.pdbx_seq_one_letter_code
_entity_poly.pdbx_strand_id
1 'polypeptide(L)' 'PREVQARLAPFLRGLQQPTLAVTHKGVIQAIHALATGWRMIGKPPHKLRDGAAHLFDVTGGQPEIVRLNIPLEAS' A
#
# COMPACT_ATOMS: atom_id res chain seq x y z
N PRO A 1 6.90 10.94 -6.19
CA PRO A 1 5.72 10.29 -5.57
C PRO A 1 4.65 9.84 -6.59
N ARG A 2 4.11 10.76 -7.39
CA ARG A 2 3.11 10.44 -8.44
C ARG A 2 3.62 9.45 -9.49
N GLU A 3 4.88 9.56 -9.89
CA GLU A 3 5.50 8.59 -10.81
C GLU A 3 5.53 7.16 -10.26
N VAL A 4 5.72 6.99 -8.95
CA VAL A 4 5.67 5.67 -8.31
C VAL A 4 4.25 5.12 -8.38
N GLN A 5 3.23 5.94 -8.11
CA GLN A 5 1.83 5.55 -8.23
C GLN A 5 1.48 5.14 -9.67
N ALA A 6 1.93 5.91 -10.67
CA ALA A 6 1.70 5.58 -12.08
C ALA A 6 2.32 4.24 -12.47
N ARG A 7 3.55 3.94 -11.99
CA ARG A 7 4.22 2.66 -12.25
C ARG A 7 3.57 1.47 -11.54
N LEU A 8 2.81 1.70 -10.47
CA LEU A 8 2.08 0.64 -9.76
C LEU A 8 0.77 0.26 -10.44
N ALA A 9 0.17 1.14 -11.25
CA ALA A 9 -1.14 0.89 -11.84
C ALA A 9 -1.21 -0.39 -12.70
N PRO A 10 -0.21 -0.76 -13.52
CA PRO A 10 -0.23 -2.05 -14.23
C PRO A 10 -0.14 -3.24 -13.28
N PHE A 11 0.72 -3.16 -12.25
CA PHE A 11 0.88 -4.22 -11.26
C PHE A 11 -0.43 -4.47 -10.51
N LEU A 12 -1.05 -3.42 -9.96
CA LEU A 12 -2.29 -3.53 -9.18
C LEU A 12 -3.46 -4.05 -10.01
N ARG A 13 -3.60 -3.61 -11.27
CA ARG A 13 -4.62 -4.14 -12.18
C ARG A 13 -4.39 -5.61 -12.56
N GLY A 14 -3.14 -6.06 -12.53
CA GLY A 14 -2.76 -7.43 -12.84
C GLY A 14 -2.97 -8.43 -11.69
N LEU A 15 -3.29 -7.97 -10.47
CA LEU A 15 -3.53 -8.86 -9.34
C LEU A 15 -4.87 -9.59 -9.52
N GLN A 16 -4.82 -10.92 -9.61
CA GLN A 16 -5.99 -11.79 -9.76
C GLN A 16 -6.19 -12.75 -8.57
N GLN A 17 -5.26 -12.75 -7.63
CA GLN A 17 -5.26 -13.67 -6.49
C GLN A 17 -4.55 -13.02 -5.29
N PRO A 18 -4.80 -13.49 -4.06
CA PRO A 18 -4.06 -13.04 -2.87
C PRO A 18 -2.55 -13.08 -3.11
N THR A 19 -1.88 -11.95 -2.91
CA THR A 19 -0.48 -11.74 -3.28
C THR A 19 0.29 -11.07 -2.14
N LEU A 20 1.46 -11.61 -1.79
CA LEU A 20 2.40 -10.97 -0.88
C LEU A 20 3.46 -10.21 -1.68
N ALA A 21 3.72 -8.95 -1.32
CA ALA A 21 4.74 -8.13 -1.96
C ALA A 21 5.73 -7.58 -0.91
N VAL A 22 7.01 -7.94 -1.03
CA VAL A 22 8.10 -7.35 -0.23
C VAL A 22 8.73 -6.22 -1.03
N THR A 23 8.64 -5.00 -0.51
CA THR A 23 9.05 -3.80 -1.23
C THR A 23 9.63 -2.76 -0.28
N HIS A 24 10.13 -1.66 -0.84
CA HIS A 24 10.62 -0.53 -0.08
C HIS A 24 9.46 0.31 0.50
N LYS A 25 9.74 1.03 1.60
CA LYS A 25 8.80 1.92 2.28
C LYS A 25 8.06 2.89 1.33
N GLY A 26 8.74 3.41 0.31
CA GLY A 26 8.14 4.32 -0.67
C GLY A 26 7.03 3.69 -1.52
N VAL A 27 7.12 2.39 -1.81
CA VAL A 27 6.08 1.66 -2.55
C VAL A 27 4.85 1.46 -1.68
N ILE A 28 5.05 1.03 -0.42
CA ILE A 28 3.97 0.88 0.57
C ILE A 28 3.25 2.23 0.77
N GLN A 29 3.99 3.32 0.91
CA GLN A 29 3.41 4.66 1.03
C GLN A 29 2.64 5.09 -0.23
N ALA A 30 3.08 4.70 -1.42
CA ALA A 30 2.35 5.00 -2.65
C ALA A 30 1.01 4.24 -2.73
N ILE A 31 0.96 2.97 -2.32
CA ILE A 31 -0.28 2.19 -2.23
C ILE A 31 -1.21 2.78 -1.16
N HIS A 32 -0.67 3.13 0.02
CA HIS A 32 -1.43 3.80 1.08
C HIS A 32 -2.02 5.14 0.63
N ALA A 33 -1.25 5.91 -0.13
CA ALA A 33 -1.71 7.16 -0.72
C ALA A 33 -2.85 6.96 -1.72
N LEU A 34 -2.75 5.95 -2.59
CA LEU A 34 -3.83 5.57 -3.50
C LEU A 34 -5.09 5.13 -2.75
N ALA A 35 -4.94 4.38 -1.66
CA ALA A 35 -6.05 3.88 -0.87
C ALA A 35 -6.74 4.93 0.01
N THR A 36 -6.07 6.05 0.30
CA THR A 36 -6.61 7.11 1.17
C THR A 36 -6.91 8.41 0.42
N GLY A 37 -6.58 8.49 -0.88
CA GLY A 37 -6.57 9.74 -1.63
C GLY A 37 -5.51 10.74 -1.13
N TRP A 38 -4.58 10.33 -0.27
CA TRP A 38 -3.56 11.21 0.26
C TRP A 38 -2.60 11.63 -0.85
N ARG A 39 -2.51 12.93 -1.11
CA ARG A 39 -1.65 13.49 -2.16
C ARG A 39 -0.14 13.35 -1.87
N MET A 40 0.24 12.68 -0.78
CA MET A 40 1.61 12.56 -0.30
C MET A 40 2.24 13.93 0.03
N ILE A 41 1.41 14.85 0.55
CA ILE A 41 1.81 16.18 1.02
C ILE A 41 1.45 16.27 2.50
N GLY A 42 2.39 16.77 3.31
CA GLY A 42 2.21 16.88 4.75
C GLY A 42 2.19 15.53 5.46
N LYS A 43 1.44 15.43 6.55
CA LYS A 43 1.36 14.21 7.37
C LYS A 43 0.43 13.18 6.71
N PRO A 44 0.78 11.88 6.66
CA PRO A 44 -0.13 10.84 6.19
C PRO A 44 -1.34 10.70 7.12
N PRO A 45 -2.51 10.29 6.59
CA PRO A 45 -3.70 10.00 7.39
C PRO A 45 -3.45 8.94 8.48
N HIS A 46 -2.56 7.97 8.19
CA HIS A 46 -2.19 6.90 9.10
C HIS A 46 -0.66 6.80 9.19
N LYS A 47 -0.12 6.62 10.41
CA LYS A 47 1.30 6.32 10.60
C LYS A 47 1.53 4.83 10.32
N LEU A 48 2.34 4.54 9.30
CA LEU A 48 2.79 3.18 8.98
C LEU A 48 4.02 2.85 9.84
N ARG A 49 4.02 1.67 10.46
CA ARG A 49 5.12 1.14 11.29
C ARG A 49 6.11 0.39 10.42
N ASP A 50 7.39 0.50 10.77
CA ASP A 50 8.42 -0.37 10.19
C ASP A 50 8.28 -1.78 10.81
N GLY A 51 8.74 -2.83 10.09
CA GLY A 51 8.61 -4.21 10.56
C GLY A 51 7.17 -4.75 10.58
N ALA A 52 6.26 -4.17 9.80
CA ALA A 52 4.86 -4.55 9.76
C ALA A 52 4.36 -4.80 8.32
N ALA A 53 3.39 -5.70 8.19
CA ALA A 53 2.60 -5.85 6.96
C ALA A 53 1.40 -4.90 6.94
N HIS A 54 0.96 -4.60 5.72
CA HIS A 54 -0.21 -3.77 5.44
C HIS A 54 -1.07 -4.50 4.40
N LEU A 55 -2.28 -4.86 4.80
CA LEU A 55 -3.24 -5.58 3.97
C LEU A 55 -4.17 -4.58 3.29
N PHE A 56 -4.24 -4.72 1.96
CA PHE A 56 -5.13 -3.98 1.10
C PHE A 56 -5.98 -4.97 0.31
N ASP A 57 -7.26 -4.66 0.15
CA ASP A 57 -8.07 -5.28 -0.89
C ASP A 57 -7.88 -4.49 -2.19
N VAL A 58 -7.83 -5.17 -3.34
CA VAL A 58 -7.55 -4.52 -4.62
C VAL A 58 -8.62 -4.91 -5.63
N THR A 59 -9.48 -3.95 -5.97
CA THR A 59 -10.54 -4.12 -6.96
C THR A 59 -10.26 -3.26 -8.18
N GLY A 60 -10.11 -3.87 -9.36
CA GLY A 60 -9.83 -3.13 -10.60
C GLY A 60 -8.54 -2.30 -10.57
N GLY A 61 -7.59 -2.66 -9.71
CA GLY A 61 -6.35 -1.92 -9.48
C GLY A 61 -6.46 -0.76 -8.48
N GLN A 62 -7.64 -0.52 -7.89
CA GLN A 62 -7.82 0.43 -6.81
C GLN A 62 -7.63 -0.29 -5.46
N PRO A 63 -6.63 0.08 -4.64
CA PRO A 63 -6.46 -0.47 -3.32
C PRO A 63 -7.41 0.19 -2.31
N GLU A 64 -7.91 -0.60 -1.37
CA GLU A 64 -8.64 -0.16 -0.18
C GLU A 64 -7.97 -0.75 1.07
N ILE A 65 -7.94 0.02 2.16
CA ILE A 65 -7.29 -0.44 3.40
C ILE A 65 -8.19 -1.47 4.09
N VAL A 66 -7.69 -2.69 4.25
CA VAL A 66 -8.32 -3.70 5.12
C VAL A 66 -7.71 -3.62 6.51
N ARG A 67 -6.38 -3.64 6.61
CA ARG A 67 -5.68 -3.59 7.90
C ARG A 67 -4.26 -3.08 7.75
N LEU A 68 -3.86 -2.13 8.60
CA LEU A 68 -2.49 -1.60 8.64
C LEU A 68 -1.75 -2.11 9.88
N ASN A 69 -0.42 -2.08 9.82
CA ASN A 69 0.46 -2.30 10.97
C ASN A 69 0.31 -3.70 11.58
N ILE A 70 0.17 -4.72 10.74
CA ILE A 70 0.15 -6.14 11.16
C ILE A 70 1.58 -6.52 11.55
N PRO A 71 1.85 -6.89 12.82
CA PRO A 71 3.19 -7.29 13.24
C PRO A 71 3.69 -8.48 12.42
N LEU A 72 4.96 -8.45 11.99
CA LEU A 72 5.59 -9.58 11.29
C LEU A 72 6.32 -10.54 12.24
N GLU A 73 6.58 -10.12 13.47
CA GLU A 73 7.14 -10.99 14.50
C GLU A 73 6.03 -11.83 15.13
N ALA A 74 6.31 -13.12 15.33
CA ALA A 74 5.52 -13.96 16.21
C ALA A 74 5.70 -13.44 17.64
N SER A 75 4.60 -13.08 18.29
CA SER A 75 4.60 -12.79 19.74
C SER A 75 4.95 -14.03 20.54
#